data_AF-A0A1E1UWM3-F1
#
_entry.id   AF-A0A1E1UWM3-F1
#
_cell.length_a   1.000
_cell.length_b   1.000
_cell.length_c   1.000
_cell.angle_alpha   90.00
_cell.angle_beta   90.00
_cell.angle_gamma   90.00
#
_symmetry.space_group_name_H-M   'P 1'
#
loop_
_entity.id
_entity.type
_entity.pdbx_description
1 polymer ?
#
loop_
_entity_poly.entity_id
_entity_poly.type
_entity_poly.pdbx_seq_one_letter_code
_entity_poly.pdbx_strand_id
1 'polypeptide(L)' 'MPRSPSLPAVLGRLRFLGTLMVGAYLLINALLTLLAPLTAGWSTWSVTALAVPPMVLGMVYLVIPIARRGTA' A
#
# COMPACT_ATOMS: atom_id res chain seq x y z
N MET A 1 13.74 -9.90 -28.99
CA MET A 1 13.75 -11.12 -28.13
C MET A 1 13.21 -10.75 -26.76
N PRO A 2 12.07 -11.31 -26.31
CA PRO A 2 11.65 -11.20 -24.92
C PRO A 2 12.67 -11.94 -24.05
N ARG A 3 13.28 -11.26 -23.07
CA ARG A 3 14.19 -11.92 -22.12
C ARG A 3 13.35 -12.78 -21.17
N SER A 4 13.59 -14.09 -21.14
CA SER A 4 13.02 -14.98 -20.12
C SER A 4 13.42 -14.44 -18.74
N PRO A 5 12.47 -14.24 -17.81
CA PRO A 5 12.80 -13.73 -16.48
C PRO A 5 13.72 -14.72 -15.77
N SER A 6 14.86 -14.24 -15.27
CA SER A 6 15.77 -15.02 -14.44
C SER A 6 15.19 -15.15 -13.02
N LEU A 7 15.42 -16.29 -12.36
CA LEU A 7 14.93 -16.56 -10.99
C LEU A 7 15.22 -15.42 -9.98
N PRO A 8 16.40 -14.76 -10.00
CA PRO A 8 16.68 -13.62 -9.12
C PRO A 8 15.75 -12.41 -9.38
N ALA A 9 15.39 -12.15 -10.64
CA ALA A 9 14.49 -11.06 -11.01
C ALA A 9 13.06 -11.32 -10.52
N VAL A 10 12.61 -12.57 -10.54
CA VAL A 10 11.30 -12.98 -10.00
C VAL A 10 11.28 -12.81 -8.48
N LEU A 11 12.33 -13.25 -7.78
CA LEU A 11 12.40 -13.12 -6.32
C LEU A 11 12.43 -11.67 -5.84
N GLY A 12 13.18 -10.79 -6.52
CA GLY A 12 13.17 -9.36 -6.24
C GLY A 12 11.79 -8.72 -6.43
N ARG A 13 11.07 -9.12 -7.48
CA ARG A 13 9.69 -8.67 -7.72
C ARG A 13 8.72 -9.19 -6.66
N LEU A 14 8.85 -10.43 -6.20
CA LEU A 14 8.01 -10.99 -5.13
C LEU A 14 8.24 -10.28 -3.80
N ARG A 15 9.50 -9.96 -3.43
CA ARG A 15 9.82 -9.20 -2.21
C ARG A 15 9.23 -7.80 -2.24
N PHE A 16 9.36 -7.12 -3.38
CA PHE A 16 8.74 -5.82 -3.59
C PHE A 16 7.22 -5.89 -3.43
N LEU A 17 6.59 -6.86 -4.10
CA LEU A 17 5.14 -7.05 -4.06
C LEU A 17 4.64 -7.36 -2.65
N GLY A 18 5.34 -8.24 -1.92
CA GLY A 18 5.03 -8.57 -0.53
C GLY A 18 5.13 -7.35 0.38
N THR A 19 6.18 -6.53 0.23
CA THR A 19 6.35 -5.31 1.04
C THR A 19 5.24 -4.30 0.75
N LEU A 20 4.86 -4.14 -0.52
CA LEU A 20 3.73 -3.28 -0.89
C LEU A 20 2.41 -3.79 -0.30
N MET A 21 2.13 -5.10 -0.37
CA MET A 21 0.89 -5.66 0.18
C MET A 21 0.80 -5.43 1.69
N VAL A 22 1.87 -5.73 2.42
CA VAL A 22 1.91 -5.54 3.87
C VAL A 22 1.76 -4.06 4.23
N GLY A 23 2.53 -3.18 3.56
CA GLY A 23 2.44 -1.74 3.79
C GLY A 23 1.07 -1.17 3.47
N ALA A 24 0.42 -1.64 2.39
CA ALA A 24 -0.94 -1.26 2.03
C ALA A 24 -1.95 -1.67 3.07
N TYR A 25 -1.92 -2.94 3.45
CA TYR A 25 -2.87 -3.48 4.40
C TYR A 25 -2.78 -2.74 5.75
N LEU A 26 -1.57 -2.51 6.24
CA LEU A 26 -1.37 -1.78 7.49
C LEU A 26 -1.81 -0.33 7.40
N LEU A 27 -1.46 0.37 6.32
CA LEU A 27 -1.81 1.78 6.14
C LEU A 27 -3.33 1.98 6.04
N ILE A 28 -4.01 1.14 5.26
CA ILE A 28 -5.47 1.21 5.10
C ILE A 28 -6.16 0.96 6.43
N ASN A 29 -5.80 -0.12 7.12
CA ASN A 29 -6.42 -0.44 8.41
C ASN A 29 -6.15 0.65 9.44
N ALA A 30 -4.92 1.17 9.54
CA ALA A 30 -4.61 2.27 10.45
C ALA A 30 -5.48 3.51 10.17
N LEU A 31 -5.61 3.90 8.90
CA LEU A 31 -6.46 5.03 8.51
C LEU A 31 -7.93 4.77 8.85
N LEU A 32 -8.47 3.62 8.47
CA LEU A 32 -9.87 3.29 8.76
C LEU A 32 -10.15 3.22 10.26
N THR A 33 -9.21 2.70 11.05
CA THR A 33 -9.36 2.63 12.51
C THR A 33 -9.31 4.02 13.14
N LEU A 34 -8.45 4.91 12.62
CA LEU A 34 -8.36 6.30 13.06
C LEU A 34 -9.59 7.12 12.65
N LEU A 35 -10.15 6.85 11.47
CA LEU A 35 -11.35 7.52 10.95
C LEU A 35 -12.64 6.95 11.54
N ALA A 36 -12.65 5.70 12.01
CA ALA A 36 -13.83 5.02 12.55
C ALA A 36 -14.68 5.85 13.53
N PRO A 37 -14.13 6.53 14.56
CA PRO A 37 -14.93 7.35 15.47
C PRO A 37 -15.55 8.58 14.79
N LEU A 38 -14.93 9.10 13.73
CA LEU A 38 -15.37 10.31 13.02
C LEU A 38 -16.38 9.98 11.91
N THR A 39 -16.25 8.81 11.30
CA THR A 39 -17.09 8.36 10.19
C THR A 39 -18.21 7.42 10.63
N ALA A 40 -18.52 7.39 11.93
CA ALA A 40 -19.60 6.57 12.47
C ALA A 40 -20.95 6.96 11.84
N GLY A 41 -21.62 6.00 11.19
CA GLY A 41 -22.89 6.22 10.49
C GLY A 41 -22.77 6.82 9.08
N TRP A 42 -21.55 7.04 8.58
CA TRP A 42 -21.35 7.52 7.21
C TRP A 42 -21.55 6.39 6.20
N SER A 43 -21.98 6.76 4.99
CA SER A 43 -22.00 5.82 3.87
C SER A 43 -20.56 5.40 3.51
N THR A 44 -20.38 4.16 3.04
CA THR A 44 -19.06 3.66 2.61
C THR A 44 -18.39 4.58 1.59
N TRP A 45 -19.17 5.21 0.69
CA TRP A 45 -18.68 6.17 -0.30
C TRP A 45 -18.05 7.41 0.32
N SER A 46 -18.65 7.95 1.38
CA SER A 46 -18.14 9.12 2.09
C SER A 46 -16.86 8.78 2.85
N VAL A 47 -16.81 7.60 3.47
CA VAL A 47 -15.62 7.11 4.19
C VAL A 47 -14.46 6.89 3.22
N THR A 48 -14.70 6.23 2.08
CA THR A 48 -13.65 5.98 1.10
C THR A 48 -13.18 7.27 0.43
N ALA A 49 -14.07 8.19 0.10
CA ALA A 49 -13.70 9.50 -0.44
C ALA A 49 -12.77 10.27 0.49
N LEU A 50 -12.95 10.15 1.81
CA LEU A 50 -12.09 10.79 2.82
C LEU A 50 -10.79 10.01 3.07
N ALA A 51 -10.85 8.68 3.10
CA ALA A 51 -9.71 7.82 3.42
C ALA A 51 -8.72 7.64 2.26
N VAL A 52 -9.18 7.69 1.01
CA VAL A 52 -8.33 7.44 -0.17
C VAL A 52 -7.24 8.51 -0.36
N PRO A 53 -7.50 9.83 -0.27
CA PRO A 53 -6.45 10.84 -0.42
C PRO A 53 -5.26 10.66 0.52
N PRO A 54 -5.42 10.50 1.86
CA PRO A 54 -4.30 10.23 2.75
C PRO A 54 -3.68 8.85 2.52
N MET A 55 -4.46 7.85 2.11
CA MET A 55 -3.94 6.52 1.77
C MET A 55 -2.97 6.56 0.58
N VAL A 56 -3.31 7.31 -0.49
CA VAL A 56 -2.43 7.46 -1.65
C VAL A 56 -1.17 8.23 -1.29
N LEU A 57 -1.28 9.27 -0.46
CA LEU A 57 -0.11 10.00 0.05
C LEU A 57 0.81 9.09 0.88
N GLY A 58 0.27 8.31 1.82
CA GLY A 58 1.05 7.35 2.59
C GLY A 58 1.71 6.28 1.72
N MET A 59 1.04 5.85 0.66
CA MET A 59 1.62 4.93 -0.33
C MET A 59 2.84 5.50 -1.03
N VAL A 60 2.70 6.69 -1.61
CA VAL A 60 3.74 7.33 -2.43
C VAL A 60 4.95 7.73 -1.60
N TYR A 61 4.71 8.30 -0.42
CA TYR A 61 5.78 8.88 0.41
C TYR A 61 6.36 7.94 1.46
N LEU A 62 5.64 6.87 1.85
CA LEU A 62 6.08 5.96 2.91
C LEU A 62 6.28 4.53 2.38
N VAL A 63 5.22 3.91 1.85
CA VAL A 63 5.24 2.47 1.53
C VAL A 63 6.12 2.14 0.32
N ILE A 64 5.98 2.88 -0.79
CA ILE A 64 6.78 2.68 -2.00
C ILE A 64 8.29 2.87 -1.75
N PRO A 65 8.76 3.96 -1.08
CA PRO A 65 10.18 4.11 -0.81
C PRO A 65 10.74 3.03 0.12
N ILE A 66 9.97 2.56 1.12
CA ILE A 66 10.37 1.42 1.97
C ILE A 66 10.51 0.15 1.14
N ALA A 67 9.52 -0.15 0.28
CA ALA A 67 9.55 -1.31 -0.59
C ALA A 67 10.72 -1.29 -1.59
N ARG A 68 11.10 -0.10 -2.09
CA ARG A 68 12.25 0.08 -2.98
C ARG A 68 13.60 -0.06 -2.27
N ARG A 69 13.70 0.36 -1.00
CA ARG A 69 14.93 0.21 -0.19
C ARG A 69 15.25 -1.25 0.11
N GLY A 70 14.24 -2.12 0.26
CA GLY A 70 14.45 -3.55 0.53
C GLY A 70 14.88 -4.41 -0.67
N THR A 71 15.02 -3.81 -1.85
CA THR A 71 15.46 -4.45 -3.10
C THR A 71 16.79 -3.94 -3.64
N ALA A 72 17.41 -2.95 -2.98
CA ALA A 72 18.77 -2.46 -3.25
C ALA A 72 19.78 -3.26 -2.44
#